data_AF-A0A418KJN4-F1
#
_entry.id   AF-A0A418KJN4-F1
#
_cell.length_a   1.000
_cell.length_b   1.000
_cell.length_c   1.000
_cell.angle_alpha   90.00
_cell.angle_beta   90.00
_cell.angle_gamma   90.00
#
_symmetry.space_group_name_H-M   'P 1'
#
loop_
_entity.id
_entity.type
_entity.pdbx_description
1 polymer ?
#
loop_
_entity_poly.entity_id
_entity_poly.type
_entity_poly.pdbx_seq_one_letter_code
_entity_poly.pdbx_strand_id
1 'polypeptide(L)'
;MTTMRVTWSGGGASIGAAPEHPERTALVEAAGALLTWDVVDGSTLPSATVHDPERAAGWLWEVYGPEAAAVLLAGGPGTSVVEVAPAAPDVADAAYRLAWLTWAEAWWPASYVADVPPLDPYLLSAERALTAHAVEHLLDDDEAVERALHAAVRATPAARPSSADTPLAEHRAVLLARLAELGDAYGIAVPEPAAGPAAGPRPPELALAAGAPPEPSGTVVQSGSAVVDWSLVPPGVVDAAAAATWTVRRRDDATVLEVGVAPAPRPVAAELRARFGPADLPLRPDGDGGPLLGTAPLPPAALLLPAAQRVA
;
A
#
# COMPACT_ATOMS: atom_id res chain seq x y z
N MET A 1 -23.61 17.16 7.32
CA MET A 1 -23.56 18.13 6.20
C MET A 1 -22.20 18.75 6.24
N THR A 2 -21.45 18.56 5.16
CA THR A 2 -20.06 18.99 5.01
C THR A 2 -19.99 19.90 3.80
N THR A 3 -19.32 21.04 3.90
CA THR A 3 -19.14 21.92 2.73
C THR A 3 -17.94 21.48 1.92
N MET A 4 -18.08 21.46 0.59
CA MET A 4 -16.98 21.20 -0.33
C MET A 4 -16.89 22.30 -1.39
N ARG A 5 -15.66 22.59 -1.80
CA ARG A 5 -15.39 23.52 -2.89
C ARG A 5 -15.47 22.76 -4.22
N VAL A 6 -16.15 23.32 -5.19
CA VAL A 6 -16.21 22.83 -6.57
C VAL A 6 -15.60 23.86 -7.48
N THR A 7 -14.67 23.45 -8.35
CA THR A 7 -14.06 24.31 -9.34
C THR A 7 -14.19 23.67 -10.71
N TRP A 8 -14.77 24.37 -11.69
CA TRP A 8 -14.90 23.89 -13.06
C TRP A 8 -13.75 24.39 -13.93
N SER A 9 -13.20 23.50 -14.75
CA SER A 9 -12.13 23.85 -15.69
C SER A 9 -12.14 22.91 -16.89
N GLY A 10 -11.95 23.45 -18.09
CA GLY A 10 -11.64 22.64 -19.29
C GLY A 10 -12.63 21.53 -19.65
N GLY A 11 -13.92 21.66 -19.32
CA GLY A 11 -14.94 20.63 -19.57
C GLY A 11 -15.16 19.63 -18.43
N GLY A 12 -14.37 19.72 -17.36
CA GLY A 12 -14.53 18.92 -16.13
C GLY A 12 -14.69 19.77 -14.87
N ALA A 13 -14.64 19.10 -13.71
CA ALA A 13 -14.74 19.74 -12.40
C ALA A 13 -13.86 19.04 -11.35
N SER A 14 -13.32 19.82 -10.41
CA SER A 14 -12.67 19.30 -9.20
C SER A 14 -13.54 19.56 -7.98
N ILE A 15 -13.74 18.55 -7.15
CA ILE A 15 -14.51 18.59 -5.90
C ILE A 15 -13.53 18.39 -4.74
N GLY A 16 -13.55 19.29 -3.75
CA GLY A 16 -12.64 19.24 -2.62
C GLY A 16 -11.20 19.62 -3.00
N ALA A 17 -10.26 19.19 -2.16
CA ALA A 17 -8.83 19.34 -2.39
C ALA A 17 -8.21 17.95 -2.59
N ALA A 18 -7.49 17.76 -3.69
CA ALA A 18 -6.74 16.53 -3.88
C ALA A 18 -5.70 16.38 -2.75
N PRO A 19 -5.51 15.16 -2.20
CA PRO A 19 -4.47 14.93 -1.20
C PRO A 19 -3.08 15.37 -1.72
N GLU A 20 -2.27 15.95 -0.84
CA GLU A 20 -0.93 16.45 -1.21
C GLU A 20 0.12 15.34 -1.30
N HIS A 21 -0.12 14.22 -0.61
CA HIS A 21 0.83 13.13 -0.41
C HIS A 21 0.39 11.88 -1.19
N PRO A 22 1.05 11.53 -2.32
CA PRO A 22 0.65 10.38 -3.12
C PRO A 22 0.71 9.06 -2.35
N GLU A 23 1.67 8.90 -1.44
CA GLU A 23 1.81 7.73 -0.55
C GLU A 23 0.68 7.59 0.47
N ARG A 24 -0.11 8.64 0.69
CA ARG A 24 -1.31 8.64 1.55
C ARG A 24 -2.62 8.63 0.76
N THR A 25 -2.53 8.70 -0.56
CA THR A 25 -3.71 8.83 -1.41
C THR A 25 -4.30 7.46 -1.71
N ALA A 26 -5.50 7.21 -1.20
CA ALA A 26 -6.35 6.13 -1.67
C ALA A 26 -7.22 6.63 -2.82
N LEU A 27 -7.50 5.78 -3.81
CA LEU A 27 -8.26 6.17 -5.00
C LEU A 27 -9.24 5.09 -5.48
N VAL A 28 -10.27 5.54 -6.18
CA VAL A 28 -11.19 4.71 -6.98
C VAL A 28 -11.41 5.39 -8.32
N GLU A 29 -11.28 4.63 -9.40
CA GLU A 29 -11.67 5.04 -10.75
C GLU A 29 -13.16 4.79 -10.91
N ALA A 30 -13.94 5.86 -10.82
CA ALA A 30 -15.38 5.84 -11.02
C ALA A 30 -15.71 6.25 -12.46
N ALA A 31 -16.87 5.85 -12.96
CA ALA A 31 -17.33 6.21 -14.29
C ALA A 31 -17.31 7.75 -14.47
N GLY A 32 -16.37 8.24 -15.27
CA GLY A 32 -16.18 9.67 -15.55
C GLY A 32 -15.53 10.52 -14.46
N ALA A 33 -15.01 9.91 -13.37
CA ALA A 33 -14.26 10.65 -12.36
C ALA A 33 -13.20 9.81 -11.65
N LEU A 34 -12.16 10.48 -11.15
CA LEU A 34 -11.23 9.90 -10.18
C LEU A 34 -11.60 10.36 -8.77
N LEU A 35 -11.96 9.43 -7.90
CA LEU A 35 -12.21 9.68 -6.48
C LEU A 35 -10.93 9.47 -5.69
N THR A 36 -10.66 10.36 -4.72
CA THR A 36 -9.43 10.37 -3.93
C THR A 36 -9.72 10.67 -2.46
N TRP A 37 -8.99 10.02 -1.57
CA TRP A 37 -9.03 10.22 -0.13
C TRP A 37 -7.60 10.30 0.40
N ASP A 38 -7.37 11.16 1.39
CA ASP A 38 -6.20 11.02 2.26
C ASP A 38 -6.56 10.02 3.37
N VAL A 39 -5.84 8.89 3.43
CA VAL A 39 -6.09 7.81 4.40
C VAL A 39 -5.80 8.21 5.84
N VAL A 40 -5.12 9.34 6.07
CA VAL A 40 -4.80 9.85 7.42
C VAL A 40 -5.85 10.84 7.91
N ASP A 41 -6.53 11.54 7.01
CA ASP A 41 -7.51 12.59 7.35
C ASP A 41 -8.81 12.04 7.95
N GLY A 42 -9.11 10.75 7.74
CA GLY A 42 -10.28 10.07 8.31
C GLY A 42 -11.63 10.48 7.71
N SER A 43 -11.63 11.27 6.63
CA SER A 43 -12.85 11.59 5.87
C SER A 43 -13.30 10.39 5.05
N THR A 44 -14.58 10.02 5.14
CA THR A 44 -15.19 9.02 4.24
C THR A 44 -15.66 9.64 2.93
N LEU A 45 -15.79 10.97 2.86
CA LEU A 45 -16.13 11.69 1.63
C LEU A 45 -14.89 11.90 0.76
N PRO A 46 -14.94 11.53 -0.55
CA PRO A 46 -13.83 11.74 -1.47
C PRO A 46 -13.74 13.18 -1.96
N SER A 47 -12.52 13.65 -2.17
CA SER A 47 -12.24 14.64 -3.21
C SER A 47 -12.31 13.97 -4.59
N ALA A 48 -12.75 14.68 -5.62
CA ALA A 48 -12.90 14.10 -6.95
C ALA A 48 -12.36 14.99 -8.06
N THR A 49 -11.86 14.35 -9.12
CA THR A 49 -11.61 14.98 -10.42
C THR A 49 -12.55 14.37 -11.44
N VAL A 50 -13.62 15.10 -11.76
CA VAL A 50 -14.63 14.73 -12.76
C VAL A 50 -14.14 15.17 -14.14
N HIS A 51 -13.91 14.22 -15.03
CA HIS A 51 -13.44 14.45 -16.39
C HIS A 51 -14.50 14.15 -17.45
N ASP A 52 -15.54 13.38 -17.11
CA ASP A 52 -16.73 13.15 -17.93
C ASP A 52 -17.99 13.29 -17.06
N PRO A 53 -18.60 14.49 -17.02
CA PRO A 53 -19.80 14.73 -16.22
C PRO A 53 -21.02 13.90 -16.65
N GLU A 54 -21.12 13.52 -17.93
CA GLU A 54 -22.25 12.73 -18.42
C GLU A 54 -22.19 11.31 -17.87
N ARG A 55 -21.01 10.70 -17.88
CA ARG A 55 -20.79 9.38 -17.25
C ARG A 55 -20.91 9.43 -15.73
N ALA A 56 -20.41 10.50 -15.10
CA ALA A 56 -20.48 10.65 -13.65
C ALA A 56 -21.91 10.90 -13.12
N ALA A 57 -22.82 11.38 -13.97
CA ALA A 57 -24.20 11.71 -13.58
C ALA A 57 -24.96 10.54 -12.93
N GLY A 58 -24.62 9.29 -13.27
CA GLY A 58 -25.29 8.09 -12.76
C GLY A 58 -25.14 7.90 -11.24
N TRP A 59 -24.04 8.35 -10.65
CA TRP A 59 -23.68 8.04 -9.26
C TRP A 59 -23.35 9.27 -8.40
N LEU A 60 -23.04 10.43 -8.98
CA LEU A 60 -22.62 11.63 -8.23
C LEU A 60 -23.57 11.99 -7.07
N TRP A 61 -24.88 11.79 -7.28
CA TRP A 61 -25.91 12.08 -6.29
C TRP A 61 -25.87 11.13 -5.08
N GLU A 62 -25.38 9.90 -5.25
CA GLU A 62 -25.25 8.92 -4.17
C GLU A 62 -24.18 9.34 -3.17
N VAL A 63 -23.02 9.76 -3.71
CA VAL A 63 -21.82 10.12 -2.93
C VAL A 63 -21.89 11.55 -2.39
N TYR A 64 -22.32 12.51 -3.22
CA TYR A 64 -22.31 13.93 -2.84
C TYR A 64 -23.67 14.51 -2.43
N GLY A 65 -24.76 13.79 -2.71
CA GLY A 65 -26.13 14.26 -2.52
C GLY A 65 -26.72 14.92 -3.78
N PRO A 66 -28.06 14.96 -3.90
CA PRO A 66 -28.72 15.41 -5.12
C PRO A 66 -28.51 16.90 -5.40
N GLU A 67 -28.44 17.74 -4.36
CA GLU A 67 -28.21 19.18 -4.52
C GLU A 67 -26.80 19.48 -5.03
N ALA A 68 -25.78 18.82 -4.46
CA ALA A 68 -24.40 18.96 -4.91
C ALA A 68 -24.23 18.43 -6.33
N ALA A 69 -24.80 17.26 -6.64
CA ALA A 69 -24.77 16.68 -7.98
C ALA A 69 -25.44 17.59 -9.02
N ALA A 70 -26.58 18.21 -8.69
CA ALA A 70 -27.25 19.15 -9.60
C ALA A 70 -26.37 20.37 -9.91
N VAL A 71 -25.67 20.92 -8.92
CA VAL A 71 -24.72 22.02 -9.13
C VAL A 71 -23.54 21.58 -10.00
N LEU A 72 -22.98 20.40 -9.73
CA LEU A 72 -21.85 19.83 -10.47
C LEU A 72 -22.18 19.64 -11.96
N LEU A 73 -23.34 19.04 -12.23
CA LEU A 73 -23.81 18.71 -13.58
C LEU A 73 -24.29 19.93 -14.36
N ALA A 74 -24.87 20.94 -13.69
CA ALA A 74 -25.25 22.19 -14.35
C ALA A 74 -24.03 22.92 -14.94
N GLY A 75 -22.85 22.71 -14.33
CA GLY A 75 -21.64 23.41 -14.70
C GLY A 75 -21.68 24.89 -14.31
N GLY A 76 -20.52 25.54 -14.31
CA GLY A 76 -20.46 26.98 -14.08
C GLY A 76 -19.05 27.52 -14.27
N PRO A 77 -18.89 28.84 -14.49
CA PRO A 77 -17.57 29.44 -14.50
C PRO A 77 -17.02 29.57 -13.08
N GLY A 78 -15.78 29.13 -12.87
CA GLY A 78 -15.03 29.42 -11.65
C GLY A 78 -15.27 28.44 -10.50
N THR A 79 -15.48 28.96 -9.30
CA THR A 79 -15.52 28.18 -8.06
C THR A 79 -16.81 28.43 -7.29
N SER A 80 -17.44 27.37 -6.81
CA SER A 80 -18.61 27.42 -5.92
C SER A 80 -18.37 26.59 -4.65
N VAL A 81 -19.18 26.83 -3.63
CA VAL A 81 -19.23 26.01 -2.42
C VAL A 81 -20.58 25.31 -2.38
N VAL A 82 -20.57 24.01 -2.18
CA VAL A 82 -21.76 23.17 -2.11
C VAL A 82 -21.82 22.47 -0.75
N GLU A 83 -23.04 22.31 -0.24
CA GLU A 83 -23.30 21.44 0.91
C GLU A 83 -23.40 20.00 0.41
N VAL A 84 -22.68 19.11 1.07
CA VAL A 84 -22.56 17.70 0.72
C VAL A 84 -23.16 16.86 1.83
N ALA A 85 -24.04 15.95 1.42
CA ALA A 85 -24.63 14.93 2.26
C ALA A 85 -24.90 13.69 1.38
N PRO A 86 -24.15 12.58 1.54
CA PRO A 86 -24.38 11.37 0.76
C PRO A 86 -25.84 10.95 0.82
N ALA A 87 -26.45 10.72 -0.34
CA ALA A 87 -27.79 10.15 -0.43
C ALA A 87 -27.77 8.65 -0.12
N ALA A 88 -26.65 7.98 -0.41
CA ALA A 88 -26.37 6.58 -0.07
C ALA A 88 -25.06 6.49 0.73
N PRO A 89 -25.09 6.70 2.06
CA PRO A 89 -23.90 6.65 2.90
C PRO A 89 -23.15 5.31 2.84
N ASP A 90 -23.87 4.22 2.65
CA ASP A 90 -23.33 2.88 2.45
C ASP A 90 -22.50 2.75 1.18
N VAL A 91 -22.91 3.38 0.07
CA VAL A 91 -22.12 3.44 -1.17
C VAL A 91 -20.86 4.28 -0.96
N ALA A 92 -20.96 5.42 -0.28
CA ALA A 92 -19.79 6.25 0.01
C ALA A 92 -18.78 5.52 0.92
N ASP A 93 -19.26 4.82 1.95
CA ASP A 93 -18.44 4.01 2.86
C ASP A 93 -17.79 2.83 2.12
N ALA A 94 -18.53 2.15 1.24
CA ALA A 94 -18.00 1.06 0.41
C ALA A 94 -16.95 1.57 -0.60
N ALA A 95 -17.17 2.73 -1.23
CA ALA A 95 -16.20 3.34 -2.13
C ALA A 95 -14.91 3.71 -1.38
N TYR A 96 -15.03 4.32 -0.19
CA TYR A 96 -13.89 4.56 0.69
C TYR A 96 -13.18 3.26 1.08
N ARG A 97 -13.92 2.22 1.45
CA ARG A 97 -13.36 0.91 1.83
C ARG A 97 -12.59 0.29 0.66
N LEU A 98 -13.11 0.37 -0.57
CA LEU A 98 -12.44 -0.12 -1.77
C LEU A 98 -11.14 0.64 -2.04
N ALA A 99 -11.17 1.97 -1.92
CA ALA A 99 -10.01 2.83 -2.05
C ALA A 99 -8.94 2.44 -1.02
N TRP A 100 -9.35 2.30 0.24
CA TRP A 100 -8.48 1.97 1.36
C TRP A 100 -7.86 0.58 1.21
N LEU A 101 -8.63 -0.44 0.80
CA LEU A 101 -8.10 -1.79 0.57
C LEU A 101 -7.05 -1.81 -0.54
N THR A 102 -7.30 -1.06 -1.62
CA THR A 102 -6.34 -0.89 -2.73
C THR A 102 -5.07 -0.19 -2.26
N TRP A 103 -5.20 0.88 -1.47
CA TRP A 103 -4.07 1.56 -0.87
C TRP A 103 -3.30 0.65 0.10
N ALA A 104 -4.00 -0.09 0.97
CA ALA A 104 -3.41 -0.95 1.97
C ALA A 104 -2.64 -2.12 1.35
N GLU A 105 -3.10 -2.65 0.22
CA GLU A 105 -2.35 -3.67 -0.53
C GLU A 105 -0.94 -3.21 -0.92
N ALA A 106 -0.80 -1.93 -1.30
CA ALA A 106 0.47 -1.35 -1.68
C ALA A 106 1.24 -0.80 -0.47
N TRP A 107 0.61 0.04 0.34
CA TRP A 107 1.28 0.93 1.28
C TRP A 107 1.13 0.54 2.75
N TRP A 108 0.53 -0.62 3.06
CA TRP A 108 0.42 -1.06 4.45
C TRP A 108 1.81 -1.14 5.11
N PRO A 109 2.03 -0.45 6.25
CA PRO A 109 3.35 -0.30 6.84
C PRO A 109 3.75 -1.54 7.66
N ALA A 110 3.73 -2.72 7.04
CA ALA A 110 4.16 -3.96 7.65
C ALA A 110 5.61 -3.83 8.13
N SER A 111 5.86 -4.19 9.39
CA SER A 111 7.15 -4.02 10.02
C SER A 111 7.36 -5.04 11.14
N TYR A 112 8.50 -5.71 11.13
CA TYR A 112 8.97 -6.49 12.28
C TYR A 112 9.48 -5.56 13.40
N VAL A 113 10.05 -4.40 13.06
CA VAL A 113 10.61 -3.45 14.02
C VAL A 113 9.51 -2.78 14.86
N ALA A 114 8.41 -2.40 14.21
CA ALA A 114 7.26 -1.76 14.87
C ALA A 114 6.16 -2.75 15.29
N ASP A 115 6.39 -4.06 15.13
CA ASP A 115 5.41 -5.12 15.43
C ASP A 115 4.07 -4.91 14.69
N VAL A 116 4.15 -4.46 13.44
CA VAL A 116 3.01 -4.28 12.54
C VAL A 116 2.92 -5.49 11.61
N PRO A 117 1.93 -6.38 11.78
CA PRO A 117 1.84 -7.59 10.98
C PRO A 117 1.53 -7.28 9.51
N PRO A 118 2.01 -8.09 8.56
CA PRO A 118 1.56 -8.01 7.17
C PRO A 118 0.08 -8.40 7.06
N LEU A 119 -0.65 -7.74 6.15
CA LEU A 119 -2.04 -8.10 5.83
C LEU A 119 -2.10 -9.49 5.20
N ASP A 120 -3.20 -10.23 5.40
CA ASP A 120 -3.46 -11.52 4.75
C ASP A 120 -3.99 -11.27 3.31
N PRO A 121 -3.26 -11.66 2.24
CA PRO A 121 -3.63 -11.40 0.86
C PRO A 121 -4.98 -11.98 0.48
N TYR A 122 -5.34 -13.12 1.08
CA TYR A 122 -6.60 -13.77 0.78
C TYR A 122 -7.76 -12.99 1.38
N LEU A 123 -7.66 -12.59 2.65
CA LEU A 123 -8.69 -11.77 3.29
C LEU A 123 -8.80 -10.40 2.63
N LEU A 124 -7.67 -9.78 2.31
CA LEU A 124 -7.61 -8.50 1.61
C LEU A 124 -8.30 -8.59 0.24
N SER A 125 -7.97 -9.60 -0.56
CA SER A 125 -8.57 -9.81 -1.89
C SER A 125 -10.06 -10.16 -1.79
N ALA A 126 -10.45 -10.96 -0.81
CA ALA A 126 -11.85 -11.33 -0.56
C ALA A 126 -12.70 -10.10 -0.23
N GLU A 127 -12.22 -9.26 0.69
CA GLU A 127 -12.91 -8.04 1.07
C GLU A 127 -12.94 -7.04 -0.09
N ARG A 128 -11.88 -6.96 -0.89
CA ARG A 128 -11.84 -6.11 -2.08
C ARG A 128 -12.87 -6.52 -3.12
N ALA A 129 -13.05 -7.82 -3.37
CA ALA A 129 -14.06 -8.35 -4.30
C ALA A 129 -15.49 -8.01 -3.85
N LEU A 130 -15.80 -8.24 -2.57
CA LEU A 130 -17.10 -7.92 -2.00
C LEU A 130 -17.39 -6.42 -2.01
N THR A 131 -16.38 -5.60 -1.70
CA THR A 131 -16.52 -4.14 -1.71
C THR A 131 -16.66 -3.61 -3.13
N ALA A 132 -15.90 -4.14 -4.09
CA ALA A 132 -16.03 -3.79 -5.50
C ALA A 132 -17.43 -4.11 -6.04
N HIS A 133 -18.00 -5.28 -5.68
CA HIS A 133 -19.36 -5.63 -6.04
C HIS A 133 -20.40 -4.65 -5.43
N ALA A 134 -20.20 -4.21 -4.19
CA ALA A 134 -21.11 -3.27 -3.53
C ALA A 134 -21.18 -1.89 -4.22
N VAL A 135 -20.17 -1.52 -5.00
CA VAL A 135 -20.10 -0.25 -5.73
C VAL A 135 -19.89 -0.45 -7.23
N GLU A 136 -20.22 -1.62 -7.78
CA GLU A 136 -19.95 -1.97 -9.18
C GLU A 136 -20.47 -0.92 -10.17
N HIS A 137 -21.67 -0.38 -9.93
CA HIS A 137 -22.30 0.65 -10.77
C HIS A 137 -21.59 2.01 -10.73
N LEU A 138 -20.74 2.25 -9.73
CA LEU A 138 -19.90 3.45 -9.63
C LEU A 138 -18.66 3.34 -10.50
N LEU A 139 -18.13 2.13 -10.69
CA LEU A 139 -16.79 1.89 -11.22
C LEU A 139 -16.71 2.22 -12.71
N ASP A 140 -15.53 2.67 -13.15
CA ASP A 140 -15.26 2.91 -14.58
C ASP A 140 -15.14 1.60 -15.38
N ASP A 141 -14.81 0.52 -14.67
CA ASP A 141 -14.43 -0.76 -15.23
C ASP A 141 -15.47 -1.84 -14.95
N ASP A 142 -16.15 -2.26 -16.01
CA ASP A 142 -17.23 -3.25 -15.97
C ASP A 142 -16.75 -4.67 -15.56
N GLU A 143 -15.44 -4.95 -15.55
CA GLU A 143 -14.87 -6.25 -15.16
C GLU A 143 -14.16 -6.18 -13.79
N ALA A 144 -14.34 -5.09 -13.02
CA ALA A 144 -13.64 -4.89 -11.76
C ALA A 144 -13.93 -6.01 -10.74
N VAL A 145 -15.17 -6.50 -10.69
CA VAL A 145 -15.60 -7.53 -9.74
C VAL A 145 -14.98 -8.89 -10.08
N GLU A 146 -15.05 -9.31 -11.35
CA GLU A 146 -14.45 -10.56 -11.83
C GLU A 146 -12.94 -10.58 -11.62
N ARG A 147 -12.25 -9.47 -11.89
CA ARG A 147 -10.81 -9.37 -11.65
C ARG A 147 -10.47 -9.47 -10.17
N ALA A 148 -11.27 -8.86 -9.29
CA ALA A 148 -11.09 -8.96 -7.85
C ALA A 148 -11.36 -10.39 -7.34
N LEU A 149 -12.40 -11.06 -7.86
CA LEU A 149 -12.67 -12.48 -7.58
C LEU A 149 -11.51 -13.37 -8.01
N HIS A 150 -10.99 -13.18 -9.23
CA HIS A 150 -9.82 -13.93 -9.70
C HIS A 150 -8.56 -13.66 -8.86
N ALA A 151 -8.39 -12.44 -8.33
CA ALA A 151 -7.32 -12.14 -7.40
C ALA A 151 -7.49 -12.92 -6.08
N ALA A 152 -8.71 -12.97 -5.54
CA ALA A 152 -9.02 -13.77 -4.34
C ALA A 152 -8.78 -15.27 -4.56
N VAL A 153 -9.15 -15.81 -5.72
CA VAL A 153 -8.85 -17.20 -6.11
C VAL A 153 -7.34 -17.45 -6.13
N ARG A 154 -6.55 -16.56 -6.76
CA ARG A 154 -5.08 -16.68 -6.79
C ARG A 154 -4.44 -16.58 -5.41
N ALA A 155 -5.00 -15.75 -4.53
CA ALA A 155 -4.52 -15.55 -3.17
C ALA A 155 -4.95 -16.67 -2.20
N THR A 156 -5.78 -17.62 -2.64
CA THR A 156 -6.32 -18.66 -1.75
C THR A 156 -5.18 -19.49 -1.14
N PRO A 157 -5.08 -19.56 0.20
CA PRO A 157 -4.01 -20.29 0.84
C PRO A 157 -4.20 -21.80 0.66
N ALA A 158 -3.09 -22.53 0.50
CA ALA A 158 -3.11 -23.99 0.39
C ALA A 158 -3.66 -24.68 1.65
N ALA A 159 -3.43 -24.08 2.82
CA ALA A 159 -3.98 -24.53 4.10
C ALA A 159 -4.45 -23.33 4.93
N ARG A 160 -5.65 -23.43 5.48
CA ARG A 160 -6.15 -22.46 6.45
C ARG A 160 -5.58 -22.79 7.83
N PRO A 161 -4.95 -21.82 8.53
CA PRO A 161 -4.48 -22.04 9.89
C PRO A 161 -5.59 -22.59 10.76
N SER A 162 -5.27 -23.62 11.53
CA SER A 162 -6.11 -24.17 12.58
C SER A 162 -6.16 -23.20 13.77
N SER A 163 -6.63 -21.96 13.58
CA SER A 163 -6.90 -21.07 14.71
C SER A 163 -8.30 -21.38 15.26
N ALA A 164 -8.33 -22.08 16.40
CA ALA A 164 -9.53 -22.29 17.20
C ALA A 164 -10.01 -20.96 17.82
N ASP A 165 -11.33 -20.79 17.88
CA ASP A 165 -12.10 -19.89 18.77
C ASP A 165 -11.56 -18.48 19.00
N THR A 166 -11.50 -17.67 17.93
CA THR A 166 -11.35 -16.21 18.05
C THR A 166 -12.51 -15.50 17.34
N PRO A 167 -12.95 -14.31 17.79
CA PRO A 167 -13.95 -13.51 17.06
C PRO A 167 -13.56 -13.24 15.58
N LEU A 168 -12.25 -13.23 15.29
CA LEU A 168 -11.72 -13.10 13.93
C LEU A 168 -12.05 -14.32 13.06
N ALA A 169 -12.14 -15.52 13.64
CA ALA A 169 -12.48 -16.73 12.91
C ALA A 169 -13.94 -16.71 12.43
N GLU A 170 -14.86 -16.19 13.25
CA GLU A 170 -16.26 -16.00 12.85
C GLU A 170 -16.38 -14.97 11.73
N HIS A 171 -15.76 -13.79 11.89
CA HIS A 171 -15.76 -12.76 10.86
C HIS A 171 -15.18 -13.26 9.54
N ARG A 172 -14.09 -14.02 9.61
CA ARG A 172 -13.50 -14.71 8.45
C ARG A 172 -14.49 -15.68 7.81
N ALA A 173 -15.16 -16.54 8.59
CA ALA A 173 -16.10 -17.51 8.03
C ALA A 173 -17.25 -16.83 7.29
N VAL A 174 -17.79 -15.74 7.85
CA VAL A 174 -18.82 -14.92 7.20
C VAL A 174 -18.31 -14.33 5.89
N LEU A 175 -17.12 -13.72 5.90
CA LEU A 175 -16.50 -13.14 4.70
C LEU A 175 -16.33 -14.19 3.59
N LEU A 176 -15.86 -15.39 3.93
CA LEU A 176 -15.62 -16.45 2.95
C LEU A 176 -16.92 -17.03 2.39
N ALA A 177 -17.97 -17.16 3.22
CA ALA A 177 -19.29 -17.56 2.73
C ALA A 177 -19.83 -16.54 1.73
N ARG A 178 -19.72 -15.24 2.04
CA ARG A 178 -20.14 -14.16 1.13
C ARG A 178 -19.33 -14.14 -0.17
N LEU A 179 -18.03 -14.41 -0.08
CA LEU A 179 -17.17 -14.51 -1.27
C LEU A 179 -17.57 -15.70 -2.16
N ALA A 180 -17.91 -16.85 -1.56
CA ALA A 180 -18.37 -18.01 -2.31
C ALA A 180 -19.71 -17.75 -3.02
N GLU A 181 -20.68 -17.14 -2.31
CA GLU A 181 -21.95 -16.70 -2.89
C GLU A 181 -21.75 -15.74 -4.07
N LEU A 182 -20.83 -14.78 -3.91
CA LEU A 182 -20.46 -13.86 -4.98
C LEU A 182 -19.81 -14.60 -6.17
N GLY A 183 -18.90 -15.53 -5.89
CA GLY A 183 -18.28 -16.37 -6.92
C GLY A 183 -19.32 -17.13 -7.74
N ASP A 184 -20.32 -17.75 -7.09
CA ASP A 184 -21.41 -18.45 -7.76
C ASP A 184 -22.24 -17.52 -8.66
N ALA A 185 -22.50 -16.28 -8.22
CA ALA A 185 -23.24 -15.29 -9.01
C ALA A 185 -22.52 -14.90 -10.31
N TYR A 186 -21.19 -14.86 -10.30
CA TYR A 186 -20.35 -14.57 -11.47
C TYR A 186 -19.84 -15.82 -12.21
N GLY A 187 -20.21 -17.03 -11.74
CA GLY A 187 -19.73 -18.28 -12.32
C GLY A 187 -18.23 -18.55 -12.12
N ILE A 188 -17.62 -17.93 -11.10
CA ILE A 188 -16.21 -18.09 -10.74
C ILE A 188 -16.09 -19.00 -9.52
N ALA A 189 -15.53 -20.19 -9.70
CA ALA A 189 -15.33 -21.13 -8.60
C ALA A 189 -14.29 -20.60 -7.59
N VAL A 190 -14.75 -20.25 -6.39
CA VAL A 190 -13.88 -19.85 -5.28
C VAL A 190 -13.50 -21.11 -4.48
N PRO A 191 -12.21 -21.52 -4.49
CA PRO A 191 -11.80 -22.72 -3.78
C PRO A 191 -11.88 -22.51 -2.27
N GLU A 192 -12.43 -23.50 -1.56
CA GLU A 192 -12.32 -23.53 -0.11
C GLU A 192 -10.90 -23.96 0.30
N PRO A 193 -10.21 -23.19 1.15
CA PRO A 193 -8.89 -23.58 1.63
C PRO A 193 -9.00 -24.84 2.50
N ALA A 194 -8.12 -25.81 2.27
CA ALA A 194 -8.11 -27.05 3.03
C ALA A 194 -7.80 -26.81 4.53
N ALA A 195 -8.43 -27.58 5.41
CA ALA A 195 -8.04 -27.61 6.82
C ALA A 195 -6.68 -28.28 6.96
N GLY A 196 -5.67 -27.57 7.48
CA GLY A 196 -4.33 -28.10 7.62
C GLY A 196 -3.40 -27.15 8.38
N PRO A 197 -2.20 -27.60 8.77
CA PRO A 197 -1.21 -26.71 9.37
C PRO A 197 -0.87 -25.60 8.37
N ALA A 198 -0.97 -24.34 8.80
CA ALA A 198 -0.57 -23.22 7.96
C ALA A 198 0.93 -23.29 7.67
N ALA A 199 1.26 -23.50 6.39
CA ALA A 199 2.61 -23.29 5.88
C ALA A 199 2.79 -21.79 5.57
N GLY A 200 2.81 -20.95 6.60
CA GLY A 200 3.26 -19.56 6.45
C GLY A 200 4.79 -19.50 6.51
N PRO A 201 5.45 -18.53 5.85
CA PRO A 201 6.83 -18.22 6.20
C PRO A 201 6.85 -17.96 7.70
N ARG A 202 7.62 -18.75 8.46
CA ARG A 202 7.96 -18.35 9.82
C ARG A 202 8.57 -16.94 9.70
N PRO A 203 8.37 -16.06 10.70
CA PRO A 203 9.28 -14.94 10.86
C PRO A 203 10.68 -15.52 10.64
N PRO A 204 11.59 -14.87 9.89
CA PRO A 204 12.98 -15.22 10.07
C PRO A 204 13.13 -15.16 11.58
N GLU A 205 13.40 -16.32 12.20
CA GLU A 205 14.00 -16.30 13.50
C GLU A 205 15.26 -15.51 13.17
N LEU A 206 15.23 -14.21 13.46
CA LEU A 206 16.39 -13.47 13.85
C LEU A 206 16.84 -14.23 15.09
N ALA A 207 17.40 -15.41 14.84
CA ALA A 207 18.24 -16.12 15.74
C ALA A 207 19.23 -15.04 16.05
N LEU A 208 19.07 -14.48 17.25
CA LEU A 208 20.14 -13.86 17.97
C LEU A 208 21.17 -14.99 18.04
N ALA A 209 21.96 -15.13 16.98
CA ALA A 209 23.07 -16.02 16.92
C ALA A 209 23.99 -15.44 17.99
N ALA A 210 23.88 -15.99 19.20
CA ALA A 210 24.86 -15.83 20.26
C ALA A 210 26.19 -16.53 19.89
N GLY A 211 26.42 -16.81 18.60
CA GLY A 211 27.73 -16.94 17.99
C GLY A 211 27.96 -15.69 17.16
N ALA A 212 28.95 -14.90 17.55
CA ALA A 212 29.40 -13.77 16.75
C ALA A 212 29.51 -14.22 15.28
N PRO A 213 28.90 -13.51 14.32
CA PRO A 213 29.24 -13.73 12.91
C PRO A 213 30.77 -13.70 12.80
N PRO A 214 31.41 -14.49 11.92
CA PRO A 214 32.85 -14.43 11.74
C PRO A 214 33.24 -12.96 11.68
N GLU A 215 34.05 -12.49 12.62
CA GLU A 215 34.26 -11.05 12.78
C GLU A 215 34.64 -10.51 11.41
N PRO A 216 33.78 -9.68 10.79
CA PRO A 216 34.02 -9.25 9.43
C PRO A 216 35.35 -8.51 9.43
N SER A 217 36.32 -9.07 8.70
CA SER A 217 37.71 -8.63 8.80
C SER A 217 37.82 -7.14 8.44
N GLY A 218 38.66 -6.40 9.17
CA GLY A 218 38.94 -4.98 8.93
C GLY A 218 38.45 -4.04 10.03
N THR A 219 39.02 -2.84 10.07
CA THR A 219 38.74 -1.83 11.11
C THR A 219 37.54 -0.98 10.69
N VAL A 220 36.52 -0.87 11.54
CA VAL A 220 35.43 0.08 11.34
C VAL A 220 35.96 1.51 11.48
N VAL A 221 35.86 2.28 10.40
CA VAL A 221 36.25 3.69 10.36
C VAL A 221 35.08 4.58 10.78
N GLN A 222 33.89 4.24 10.30
CA GLN A 222 32.68 4.99 10.59
C GLN A 222 31.45 4.11 10.39
N SER A 223 30.37 4.39 11.11
CA SER A 223 29.06 3.76 10.90
C SER A 223 27.95 4.77 11.18
N GLY A 224 26.75 4.48 10.69
CA GLY A 224 25.57 5.28 10.96
C GLY A 224 24.29 4.60 10.50
N SER A 225 23.17 5.29 10.71
CA SER A 225 21.86 4.90 10.22
C SER A 225 21.11 6.11 9.68
N ALA A 226 20.16 5.85 8.79
CA ALA A 226 19.27 6.85 8.21
C ALA A 226 17.85 6.28 8.11
N VAL A 227 16.85 7.12 8.37
CA VAL A 227 15.45 6.76 8.11
C VAL A 227 15.27 6.60 6.61
N VAL A 228 14.61 5.53 6.20
CA VAL A 228 14.31 5.29 4.79
C VAL A 228 13.15 6.20 4.38
N ASP A 229 13.36 7.01 3.35
CA ASP A 229 12.29 7.76 2.71
C ASP A 229 11.47 6.82 1.82
N TRP A 230 10.25 6.51 2.26
CA TRP A 230 9.35 5.58 1.55
C TRP A 230 8.95 6.06 0.16
N SER A 231 9.05 7.37 -0.13
CA SER A 231 8.76 7.90 -1.47
C SER A 231 9.81 7.49 -2.51
N LEU A 232 10.99 7.04 -2.06
CA LEU A 232 12.12 6.64 -2.92
C LEU A 232 12.26 5.12 -3.10
N VAL A 233 11.45 4.33 -2.40
CA VAL A 233 11.47 2.87 -2.46
C VAL A 233 10.12 2.34 -2.90
N PRO A 234 10.08 1.28 -3.74
CA PRO A 234 8.80 0.67 -4.08
C PRO A 234 8.10 0.12 -2.82
N PRO A 235 6.77 0.21 -2.76
CA PRO A 235 5.98 -0.32 -1.66
C PRO A 235 6.26 -1.80 -1.40
N GLY A 236 6.31 -2.19 -0.12
CA GLY A 236 6.43 -3.59 0.28
C GLY A 236 7.81 -4.22 0.05
N VAL A 237 8.86 -3.46 -0.29
CA VAL A 237 10.21 -4.01 -0.47
C VAL A 237 11.02 -3.99 0.83
N VAL A 238 11.02 -2.85 1.53
CA VAL A 238 11.74 -2.64 2.80
C VAL A 238 10.78 -2.61 3.98
N ASP A 239 11.27 -3.00 5.16
CA ASP A 239 10.51 -2.88 6.40
C ASP A 239 10.19 -1.41 6.66
N ALA A 240 8.92 -1.10 6.88
CA ALA A 240 8.44 0.27 6.99
C ALA A 240 9.16 1.04 8.11
N ALA A 241 9.36 0.43 9.28
CA ALA A 241 9.97 1.11 10.42
C ALA A 241 11.48 0.87 10.55
N ALA A 242 12.11 0.13 9.63
CA ALA A 242 13.55 -0.10 9.68
C ALA A 242 14.34 1.10 9.13
N ALA A 243 15.41 1.44 9.83
CA ALA A 243 16.42 2.35 9.31
C ALA A 243 17.39 1.61 8.39
N ALA A 244 17.86 2.29 7.34
CA ALA A 244 19.03 1.86 6.59
C ALA A 244 20.27 2.04 7.48
N THR A 245 21.12 1.03 7.54
CA THR A 245 22.38 1.05 8.28
C THR A 245 23.55 1.03 7.30
N TRP A 246 24.63 1.71 7.64
CA TRP A 246 25.83 1.71 6.81
C TRP A 246 27.08 1.70 7.68
N THR A 247 28.13 1.05 7.18
CA THR A 247 29.43 0.96 7.83
C THR A 247 30.52 1.12 6.80
N VAL A 248 31.49 1.99 7.08
CA VAL A 248 32.73 2.13 6.32
C VAL A 248 33.84 1.39 7.06
N ARG A 249 34.42 0.38 6.42
CA ARG A 249 35.54 -0.42 6.94
C ARG A 249 36.81 -0.20 6.14
N ARG A 250 37.95 -0.29 6.81
CA ARG A 250 39.27 -0.42 6.17
C ARG A 250 39.71 -1.88 6.22
N ARG A 251 39.92 -2.49 5.05
CA ARG A 251 40.44 -3.85 4.86
C ARG A 251 41.72 -3.75 4.05
N ASP A 252 42.85 -4.15 4.64
CA ASP A 252 44.18 -3.93 4.06
C ASP A 252 44.37 -2.45 3.66
N ASP A 253 44.55 -2.17 2.37
CA ASP A 253 44.69 -0.83 1.79
C ASP A 253 43.41 -0.29 1.13
N ALA A 254 42.28 -0.99 1.27
CA ALA A 254 41.00 -0.60 0.69
C ALA A 254 40.01 -0.09 1.75
N THR A 255 39.30 0.98 1.42
CA THR A 255 38.12 1.42 2.17
C THR A 255 36.87 0.86 1.48
N VAL A 256 36.03 0.17 2.23
CA VAL A 256 34.80 -0.48 1.73
C VAL A 256 33.60 0.08 2.48
N LEU A 257 32.56 0.43 1.74
CA LEU A 257 31.24 0.75 2.27
C LEU A 257 30.38 -0.51 2.25
N GLU A 258 29.72 -0.79 3.36
CA GLU A 258 28.68 -1.80 3.51
C GLU A 258 27.38 -1.07 3.88
N VAL A 259 26.29 -1.37 3.18
CA VAL A 259 24.94 -0.83 3.44
C VAL A 259 23.98 -1.99 3.64
N GLY A 260 23.07 -1.87 4.60
CA GLY A 260 22.05 -2.87 4.89
C GLY A 260 20.72 -2.27 5.34
N VAL A 261 19.61 -2.83 4.87
CA VAL A 261 18.24 -2.49 5.30
C VAL A 261 17.42 -3.77 5.46
N ALA A 262 16.50 -3.81 6.41
CA ALA A 262 15.62 -4.96 6.59
C ALA A 262 14.56 -5.02 5.47
N PRO A 263 14.28 -6.21 4.90
CA PRO A 263 13.18 -6.38 3.96
C PRO A 263 11.82 -6.27 4.68
N ALA A 264 10.77 -5.94 3.94
CA ALA A 264 9.42 -5.99 4.47
C ALA A 264 9.04 -7.41 4.94
N PRO A 265 8.07 -7.60 5.85
CA PRO A 265 7.62 -8.92 6.28
C PRO A 265 7.17 -9.87 5.17
N ARG A 266 6.70 -9.31 4.05
CA ARG A 266 6.39 -10.05 2.81
C ARG A 266 6.98 -9.28 1.63
N PRO A 267 8.29 -9.44 1.37
CA PRO A 267 8.98 -8.57 0.45
C PRO A 267 8.52 -8.83 -0.98
N VAL A 268 8.21 -7.75 -1.71
CA VAL A 268 8.06 -7.80 -3.16
C VAL A 268 9.45 -7.72 -3.80
N ALA A 269 9.68 -8.53 -4.83
CA ALA A 269 10.95 -8.50 -5.55
C ALA A 269 11.11 -7.15 -6.29
N ALA A 270 12.17 -6.42 -5.97
CA ALA A 270 12.55 -5.20 -6.64
C ALA A 270 14.07 -5.03 -6.63
N GLU A 271 14.59 -4.34 -7.64
CA GLU A 271 15.99 -3.93 -7.65
C GLU A 271 16.14 -2.64 -6.85
N LEU A 272 16.85 -2.71 -5.72
CA LEU A 272 17.17 -1.53 -4.92
C LEU A 272 18.64 -1.15 -5.08
N ARG A 273 18.90 0.15 -4.94
CA ARG A 273 20.25 0.71 -4.92
C ARG A 273 20.36 1.69 -3.77
N ALA A 274 21.43 1.59 -2.99
CA ALA A 274 21.76 2.57 -1.97
C ALA A 274 22.67 3.64 -2.56
N ARG A 275 22.49 4.89 -2.13
CA ARG A 275 23.35 6.01 -2.50
C ARG A 275 24.01 6.57 -1.25
N PHE A 276 25.34 6.55 -1.23
CA PHE A 276 26.14 7.12 -0.16
C PHE A 276 27.19 8.07 -0.74
N GLY A 277 26.91 9.37 -0.69
CA GLY A 277 27.75 10.36 -1.38
C GLY A 277 27.86 10.06 -2.89
N PRO A 278 29.07 9.88 -3.45
CA PRO A 278 29.27 9.49 -4.86
C PRO A 278 29.11 7.98 -5.11
N ALA A 279 29.00 7.15 -4.06
CA ALA A 279 28.85 5.71 -4.22
C ALA A 279 27.39 5.35 -4.49
N ASP A 280 27.19 4.47 -5.44
CA ASP A 280 25.90 3.93 -5.84
C ASP A 280 26.05 2.41 -6.00
N LEU A 281 25.32 1.65 -5.20
CA LEU A 281 25.52 0.20 -5.08
C LEU A 281 24.20 -0.56 -5.03
N PRO A 282 24.10 -1.71 -5.72
CA PRO A 282 22.92 -2.55 -5.64
C PRO A 282 22.80 -3.18 -4.24
N LEU A 283 21.57 -3.23 -3.72
CA LEU A 283 21.22 -4.02 -2.55
C LEU A 283 20.63 -5.36 -3.01
N ARG A 284 21.05 -6.45 -2.37
CA ARG A 284 20.59 -7.81 -2.68
C ARG A 284 20.19 -8.52 -1.39
N PRO A 285 19.16 -9.38 -1.43
CA PRO A 285 18.82 -10.22 -0.29
C PRO A 285 19.99 -11.10 0.12
N ASP A 286 20.32 -11.09 1.40
CA ASP A 286 21.29 -12.02 1.99
C ASP A 286 20.58 -13.32 2.40
N GLY A 287 20.47 -14.25 1.45
CA GLY A 287 19.69 -15.46 1.64
C GLY A 287 18.18 -15.23 1.57
N ASP A 288 17.40 -16.24 1.97
CA ASP A 288 15.94 -16.19 1.94
C ASP A 288 15.41 -15.43 3.16
N GLY A 289 14.76 -14.29 2.93
CA GLY A 289 14.23 -13.42 3.98
C GLY A 289 15.27 -12.65 4.81
N GLY A 290 16.55 -12.68 4.43
CA GLY A 290 17.61 -11.92 5.10
C GLY A 290 17.65 -10.43 4.70
N PRO A 291 18.48 -9.62 5.37
CA PRO A 291 18.62 -8.20 5.08
C PRO A 291 19.02 -7.95 3.62
N LEU A 292 18.60 -6.82 3.07
CA LEU A 292 19.07 -6.34 1.78
C LEU A 292 20.42 -5.67 1.99
N LEU A 293 21.49 -6.30 1.50
CA LEU A 293 22.87 -5.87 1.70
C LEU A 293 23.52 -5.43 0.39
N GLY A 294 24.39 -4.43 0.46
CA GLY A 294 25.23 -4.01 -0.64
C GLY A 294 26.62 -3.63 -0.15
N THR A 295 27.63 -3.87 -0.98
CA THR A 295 29.02 -3.50 -0.68
C THR A 295 29.68 -2.84 -1.89
N ALA A 296 30.41 -1.76 -1.66
CA ALA A 296 31.17 -1.08 -2.72
C ALA A 296 32.50 -0.52 -2.20
N PRO A 297 33.56 -0.47 -3.02
CA PRO A 297 34.76 0.27 -2.69
C PRO A 297 34.41 1.76 -2.57
N LEU A 298 34.95 2.41 -1.53
CA LEU A 298 34.71 3.82 -1.27
C LEU A 298 36.05 4.57 -1.33
N PRO A 299 36.17 5.65 -2.13
CA PRO A 299 37.41 6.43 -2.15
C PRO A 299 37.64 7.06 -0.76
N PRO A 300 38.89 7.13 -0.26
CA PRO A 300 39.18 7.71 1.07
C PRO A 300 38.65 9.14 1.24
N ALA A 301 38.57 9.92 0.15
CA ALA A 301 38.01 11.27 0.14
C ALA A 301 36.52 11.33 0.50
N ALA A 302 35.76 10.23 0.34
CA ALA A 302 34.35 10.19 0.73
C ALA A 302 34.13 10.33 2.24
N LEU A 303 35.16 10.04 3.06
CA LEU A 303 35.13 10.27 4.51
C LEU A 303 35.12 11.76 4.87
N LEU A 304 35.50 12.63 3.94
CA LEU A 304 35.52 14.09 4.11
C LEU A 304 34.20 14.74 3.68
N LEU A 305 33.23 13.96 3.20
CA LEU A 305 31.93 14.50 2.80
C LEU A 305 31.17 15.12 3.99
N PRO A 306 30.36 16.16 3.76
CA PRO A 306 29.45 16.69 4.77
C PRO A 306 28.59 15.58 5.38
N ALA A 307 28.23 15.70 6.65
CA ALA A 307 27.42 14.69 7.34
C ALA A 307 26.10 14.37 6.60
N ALA A 308 25.46 15.37 5.99
CA ALA A 308 24.26 15.21 5.18
C ALA A 308 24.46 14.38 3.89
N GLN A 309 25.70 14.19 3.44
CA GLN A 309 26.05 13.35 2.28
C GLN A 309 26.64 11.99 2.70
N ARG A 310 26.74 11.72 4.00
CA ARG A 310 27.15 10.44 4.59
C ARG A 310 25.95 9.74 5.22
N VAL A 311 24.88 9.64 4.45
CA VAL A 311 23.69 8.84 4.74
C VAL A 311 23.44 7.95 3.53
N ALA A 312 22.93 6.75 3.77
CA ALA A 312 22.69 5.74 2.75
C ALA A 312 21.20 5.60 2.47
#